data_AF-A0A7S1XZU8-F1
#
_entry.id   AF-A0A7S1XZU8-F1
#
_cell.length_a   1.000
_cell.length_b   1.000
_cell.length_c   1.000
_cell.angle_alpha   90.00
_cell.angle_beta   90.00
_cell.angle_gamma   90.00
#
_symmetry.space_group_name_H-M   'P 1'
#
loop_
_entity.id
_entity.type
_entity.pdbx_description
1 polymer ?
#
loop_
_entity_poly.entity_id
_entity_poly.type
_entity_poly.pdbx_seq_one_letter_code
_entity_poly.pdbx_strand_id
1 'polypeptide(L)'
;EEDPIRSVCAGGLKIVILSRGNLHFVAASSVPHESEAFLQLQLEYINHQLLSMLTSAVQATLARKPGTDIRSLLGCDAPLRAVALQAEEDLSFCVDSIPTLCLNDSLRVEVQRVLGSREARVSTCLCSALCCRRSLLGLVQMKRADTRLWASDLNLALNFVVSQKIGVRGEETWTPLCLPRFRADVNVQVYIGILDAKANIYLLMISHDNSPDTFDQLRASRRAIQNALRRDNMLRQLSRSVSHNTQATAYYSYCKESSALHFFYKRHAVSP
;
A
#
# COMPACT_ATOMS: atom_id res chain seq x y z
N GLU A 1 -2.06 25.50 -28.37
CA GLU A 1 -1.86 24.69 -27.16
C GLU A 1 -2.24 25.56 -25.99
N GLU A 2 -3.29 25.19 -25.25
CA GLU A 2 -3.65 25.89 -24.02
C GLU A 2 -2.71 25.40 -22.92
N ASP A 3 -2.02 26.31 -22.23
CA ASP A 3 -1.24 26.00 -21.04
C ASP A 3 -2.21 25.99 -19.84
N PRO A 4 -2.65 24.83 -19.34
CA PRO A 4 -3.63 24.77 -18.28
C PRO A 4 -3.01 25.28 -16.98
N ILE A 5 -3.76 26.08 -16.22
CA ILE A 5 -3.34 26.58 -14.91
C ILE A 5 -3.00 25.40 -14.00
N ARG A 6 -1.74 25.35 -13.51
CA ARG A 6 -1.24 24.30 -12.62
C ARG A 6 -1.23 24.71 -11.16
N SER A 7 -1.02 25.99 -10.88
CA SER A 7 -1.06 26.52 -9.53
C SER A 7 -1.47 27.99 -9.50
N VAL A 8 -2.07 28.40 -8.39
CA VAL A 8 -2.47 29.77 -8.09
C VAL A 8 -2.06 30.07 -6.66
N CYS A 9 -1.36 31.18 -6.44
CA CYS A 9 -1.06 31.69 -5.10
C CYS A 9 -1.87 32.97 -4.87
N ALA A 10 -2.73 32.96 -3.85
CA ALA A 10 -3.60 34.08 -3.48
C ALA A 10 -3.41 34.39 -1.99
N GLY A 11 -2.64 35.44 -1.69
CA GLY A 11 -2.24 35.75 -0.32
C GLY A 11 -1.46 34.60 0.31
N GLY A 12 -1.91 34.10 1.47
CA GLY A 12 -1.32 32.94 2.15
C GLY A 12 -1.80 31.57 1.63
N LEU A 13 -2.72 31.55 0.66
CA LEU A 13 -3.29 30.31 0.12
C LEU A 13 -2.59 29.90 -1.17
N LYS A 14 -2.12 28.65 -1.22
CA LYS A 14 -1.59 27.99 -2.41
C LYS A 14 -2.60 26.97 -2.91
N ILE A 15 -3.04 27.12 -4.15
CA ILE A 15 -3.95 26.19 -4.84
C ILE A 15 -3.15 25.50 -5.94
N VAL A 16 -3.21 24.17 -5.99
CA VAL A 16 -2.52 23.34 -6.99
C VAL A 16 -3.55 22.46 -7.66
N ILE A 17 -3.47 22.35 -8.99
CA ILE A 17 -4.44 21.65 -9.82
C ILE A 17 -3.72 20.56 -10.61
N LEU A 18 -4.23 19.34 -10.51
CA LEU A 18 -3.79 18.19 -11.28
C LEU A 18 -4.93 17.74 -12.20
N SER A 19 -4.71 17.85 -13.51
CA SER A 19 -5.66 17.35 -14.51
C SER A 19 -5.19 16.01 -15.07
N ARG A 20 -6.10 15.02 -15.11
CA ARG A 20 -5.89 13.68 -15.67
C ARG A 20 -7.13 13.28 -16.46
N GLY A 21 -7.09 13.49 -17.78
CA GLY A 21 -8.25 13.26 -18.65
C GLY A 21 -9.44 14.11 -18.20
N ASN A 22 -10.57 13.47 -17.91
CA ASN A 22 -11.80 14.12 -17.45
C ASN A 22 -11.88 14.32 -15.93
N LEU A 23 -10.77 14.07 -15.21
CA LEU A 23 -10.68 14.24 -13.76
C LEU A 23 -9.77 15.42 -13.43
N HIS A 24 -10.26 16.31 -12.56
CA HIS A 24 -9.50 17.41 -12.00
C HIS A 24 -9.41 17.24 -10.49
N PHE A 25 -8.19 17.23 -9.97
CA PHE A 25 -7.90 17.17 -8.56
C PHE A 25 -7.31 18.51 -8.13
N VAL A 26 -7.74 19.02 -6.98
CA VAL A 26 -7.34 20.34 -6.48
C VAL A 26 -6.90 20.22 -5.03
N ALA A 27 -5.71 20.70 -4.73
CA ALA A 27 -5.22 20.88 -3.37
C ALA A 27 -5.20 22.37 -3.04
N ALA A 28 -5.60 22.72 -1.83
CA ALA A 28 -5.54 24.08 -1.32
C ALA A 28 -4.86 24.04 0.06
N SER A 29 -3.75 24.75 0.21
CA SER A 29 -2.96 24.76 1.43
C SER A 29 -2.63 26.17 1.87
N SER A 30 -2.72 26.39 3.19
CA SER A 30 -2.26 27.61 3.86
C SER A 30 -0.98 27.37 4.68
N VAL A 31 -0.34 26.20 4.52
CA VAL A 31 0.88 25.85 5.24
C VAL A 31 2.06 26.68 4.67
N PRO A 32 2.77 27.45 5.51
CA PRO A 32 3.93 28.21 5.06
C PRO A 32 4.98 27.31 4.42
N HIS A 33 5.53 27.75 3.28
CA HIS A 33 6.61 27.06 2.56
C HIS A 33 6.30 25.65 2.04
N GLU A 34 5.05 25.19 2.05
CA GLU A 34 4.72 23.91 1.44
C GLU A 34 4.98 23.95 -0.07
N SER A 35 5.72 22.96 -0.59
CA SER A 35 6.12 22.95 -2.00
C SER A 35 4.94 22.64 -2.92
N GLU A 36 4.86 23.34 -4.06
CA GLU A 36 3.90 22.98 -5.11
C GLU A 36 4.11 21.54 -5.59
N ALA A 37 5.37 21.11 -5.75
CA ALA A 37 5.69 19.75 -6.19
C ALA A 37 5.19 18.69 -5.19
N PHE A 38 5.19 19.00 -3.90
CA PHE A 38 4.68 18.10 -2.87
C PHE A 38 3.15 18.01 -2.92
N LEU A 39 2.46 19.13 -3.10
CA LEU A 39 1.01 19.14 -3.32
C LEU A 39 0.63 18.40 -4.60
N GLN A 40 1.37 18.58 -5.70
CA GLN A 40 1.17 17.81 -6.94
C GLN A 40 1.34 16.31 -6.68
N LEU A 41 2.38 15.90 -5.93
CA LEU A 41 2.60 14.50 -5.57
C LEU A 41 1.43 13.92 -4.76
N GLN A 42 0.89 14.66 -3.79
CA GLN A 42 -0.29 14.23 -3.04
C GLN A 42 -1.49 14.01 -3.96
N LEU A 43 -1.75 14.95 -4.87
CA LEU A 43 -2.83 14.83 -5.86
C LEU A 43 -2.62 13.62 -6.79
N GLU A 44 -1.37 13.31 -7.15
CA GLU A 44 -1.05 12.12 -7.95
C GLU A 44 -1.37 10.83 -7.20
N TYR A 45 -1.06 10.73 -5.91
CA TYR A 45 -1.42 9.58 -5.08
C TYR A 45 -2.94 9.47 -4.87
N ILE A 46 -3.66 10.58 -4.73
CA ILE A 46 -5.13 10.59 -4.68
C ILE A 46 -5.70 10.07 -6.01
N ASN A 47 -5.17 10.53 -7.15
CA ASN A 47 -5.55 10.01 -8.46
C ASN A 47 -5.27 8.52 -8.58
N HIS A 48 -4.08 8.05 -8.17
CA HIS A 48 -3.75 6.62 -8.20
C HIS A 48 -4.66 5.80 -7.27
N GLN A 49 -5.00 6.29 -6.08
CA GLN A 49 -5.93 5.62 -5.17
C GLN A 49 -7.36 5.58 -5.72
N LEU A 50 -7.77 6.60 -6.46
CA LEU A 50 -9.06 6.60 -7.17
C LEU A 50 -9.05 5.55 -8.29
N LEU A 51 -7.99 5.51 -9.10
CA LEU A 51 -7.82 4.51 -10.15
C LEU A 51 -7.71 3.09 -9.57
N SER A 52 -7.12 2.90 -8.39
CA SER A 52 -7.07 1.57 -7.78
C SER A 52 -8.46 1.04 -7.42
N MET A 53 -9.42 1.94 -7.16
CA MET A 53 -10.79 1.59 -6.81
C MET A 53 -11.71 1.48 -8.03
N LEU A 54 -11.52 2.32 -9.05
CA LEU A 54 -12.43 2.42 -10.20
C LEU A 54 -11.85 1.94 -11.54
N THR A 55 -10.56 1.64 -11.60
CA THR A 55 -9.76 1.42 -12.82
C THR A 55 -9.71 2.65 -13.73
N SER A 56 -8.93 2.57 -14.82
CA SER A 56 -8.92 3.61 -15.87
C SER A 56 -10.24 3.74 -16.63
N ALA A 57 -11.16 2.76 -16.52
CA ALA A 57 -12.48 2.80 -17.15
C ALA A 57 -13.35 3.99 -16.70
N VAL A 58 -13.04 4.62 -15.56
CA VAL A 58 -13.69 5.85 -15.11
C VAL A 58 -13.56 6.99 -16.13
N GLN A 59 -12.44 7.05 -16.86
CA GLN A 59 -12.20 8.07 -17.88
C GLN A 59 -13.18 7.94 -19.05
N ALA A 60 -13.38 6.72 -19.54
CA ALA A 60 -14.34 6.43 -20.60
C ALA A 60 -15.79 6.69 -20.15
N THR A 61 -16.09 6.39 -18.88
CA THR A 61 -17.40 6.69 -18.28
C THR A 61 -17.69 8.19 -18.29
N LEU A 62 -16.72 8.99 -17.85
CA LEU A 62 -16.84 10.45 -17.83
C LEU A 62 -16.86 11.06 -19.23
N ALA A 63 -16.09 10.51 -20.18
CA ALA A 63 -16.14 10.96 -21.58
C ALA A 63 -17.53 10.74 -22.20
N ARG A 64 -18.15 9.59 -21.92
CA ARG A 64 -19.50 9.28 -22.42
C ARG A 64 -20.59 10.07 -21.69
N LYS A 65 -20.43 10.31 -20.39
CA LYS A 65 -21.40 11.02 -19.56
C LYS A 65 -20.68 11.94 -18.56
N PRO A 66 -20.35 13.19 -18.96
CA PRO A 66 -19.58 14.12 -18.13
C PRO A 66 -20.22 14.47 -16.78
N GLY A 67 -21.55 14.45 -16.68
CA GLY A 67 -22.29 14.70 -15.44
C GLY A 67 -22.39 13.49 -14.49
N THR A 68 -21.56 12.45 -14.66
CA THR A 68 -21.60 11.27 -13.80
C THR A 68 -20.96 11.57 -12.44
N ASP A 69 -21.70 11.35 -11.35
CA ASP A 69 -21.13 11.42 -10.01
C ASP A 69 -20.31 10.16 -9.70
N ILE A 70 -18.98 10.27 -9.81
CA ILE A 70 -18.04 9.17 -9.54
C ILE A 70 -18.00 8.77 -8.05
N ARG A 71 -18.47 9.61 -7.12
CA ARG A 71 -18.47 9.26 -5.69
C ARG A 71 -19.40 8.08 -5.42
N SER A 72 -20.50 8.00 -6.16
CA SER A 72 -21.41 6.85 -6.11
C SER A 72 -20.74 5.54 -6.54
N LEU A 73 -19.72 5.61 -7.41
CA LEU A 73 -18.98 4.43 -7.90
C LEU A 73 -17.91 3.97 -6.90
N LEU A 74 -17.38 4.88 -6.09
CA LEU A 74 -16.32 4.56 -5.11
C LEU A 74 -16.81 3.69 -3.97
N GLY A 75 -18.09 3.79 -3.61
CA GLY A 75 -18.70 3.12 -2.44
C GLY A 75 -18.22 3.65 -1.09
N CYS A 76 -16.96 4.09 -0.98
CA CYS A 76 -16.37 4.70 0.20
C CYS A 76 -15.22 5.65 -0.19
N ASP A 77 -15.08 6.78 0.50
CA ASP A 77 -14.01 7.76 0.30
C ASP A 77 -12.84 7.60 1.28
N ALA A 78 -12.96 6.70 2.27
CA ALA A 78 -11.95 6.52 3.31
C ALA A 78 -10.53 6.28 2.78
N PRO A 79 -10.29 5.49 1.70
CA PRO A 79 -8.95 5.32 1.17
C PRO A 79 -8.37 6.62 0.59
N LEU A 80 -9.19 7.45 -0.07
CA LEU A 80 -8.75 8.74 -0.63
C LEU A 80 -8.39 9.71 0.50
N ARG A 81 -9.23 9.81 1.53
CA ARG A 81 -8.96 10.65 2.70
C ARG A 81 -7.70 10.19 3.44
N ALA A 82 -7.49 8.88 3.54
CA ALA A 82 -6.32 8.34 4.21
C ALA A 82 -5.00 8.67 3.49
N VAL A 83 -5.00 8.76 2.15
CA VAL A 83 -3.82 9.25 1.40
C VAL A 83 -3.47 10.68 1.81
N ALA A 84 -4.46 11.58 1.89
CA ALA A 84 -4.22 12.96 2.28
C ALA A 84 -3.63 13.07 3.70
N LEU A 85 -4.20 12.34 4.66
CA LEU A 85 -3.69 12.30 6.04
C LEU A 85 -2.28 11.69 6.12
N GLN A 86 -1.99 10.67 5.32
CA GLN A 86 -0.69 10.00 5.34
C GLN A 86 0.45 10.86 4.81
N ALA A 87 0.16 11.73 3.84
CA ALA A 87 1.16 12.65 3.34
C ALA A 87 1.71 13.58 4.44
N GLU A 88 0.92 13.84 5.49
CA GLU A 88 1.34 14.65 6.64
C GLU A 88 2.15 13.82 7.67
N GLU A 89 1.95 12.51 7.73
CA GLU A 89 2.53 11.63 8.75
C GLU A 89 3.79 10.86 8.30
N ASP A 90 3.90 10.55 7.01
CA ASP A 90 4.98 9.73 6.47
C ASP A 90 5.52 10.21 5.11
N LEU A 91 6.82 10.00 4.91
CA LEU A 91 7.52 10.39 3.67
C LEU A 91 7.50 9.28 2.60
N SER A 92 6.75 8.20 2.81
CA SER A 92 6.82 7.01 1.96
C SER A 92 6.46 7.32 0.51
N PHE A 93 5.53 8.26 0.31
CA PHE A 93 5.13 8.78 -0.99
C PHE A 93 6.27 9.54 -1.69
N CYS A 94 6.99 10.39 -0.96
CA CYS A 94 8.10 11.20 -1.50
C CYS A 94 9.27 10.36 -1.99
N VAL A 95 9.55 9.24 -1.31
CA VAL A 95 10.73 8.41 -1.61
C VAL A 95 10.42 7.16 -2.43
N ASP A 96 9.16 6.99 -2.89
CA ASP A 96 8.62 5.80 -3.58
C ASP A 96 9.02 4.51 -2.86
N SER A 97 8.59 4.41 -1.60
CA SER A 97 8.96 3.32 -0.70
C SER A 97 7.80 2.92 0.19
N ILE A 98 7.90 1.79 0.89
CA ILE A 98 6.84 1.30 1.78
C ILE A 98 7.33 1.37 3.22
N PRO A 99 6.55 1.90 4.18
CA PRO A 99 6.90 1.86 5.59
C PRO A 99 7.15 0.43 6.06
N THR A 100 8.17 0.23 6.88
CA THR A 100 8.51 -1.09 7.44
C THR A 100 8.64 -0.98 8.95
N LEU A 101 8.27 -2.04 9.66
CA LEU A 101 8.48 -2.10 11.09
C LEU A 101 9.95 -2.42 11.36
N CYS A 102 10.57 -1.77 12.34
CA CYS A 102 11.90 -2.16 12.80
C CYS A 102 11.84 -3.55 13.44
N LEU A 103 12.58 -4.51 12.89
CA LEU A 103 12.66 -5.89 13.35
C LEU A 103 14.13 -6.26 13.53
N ASN A 104 14.42 -7.19 14.42
CA ASN A 104 15.73 -7.83 14.47
C ASN A 104 16.04 -8.50 13.12
N ASP A 105 17.28 -8.39 12.65
CA ASP A 105 17.71 -8.93 11.36
C ASP A 105 17.42 -10.42 11.21
N SER A 106 17.70 -11.21 12.25
CA SER A 106 17.43 -12.65 12.25
C SER A 106 15.94 -12.94 12.07
N LEU A 107 15.07 -12.20 12.79
CA LEU A 107 13.62 -12.34 12.67
C LEU A 107 13.12 -11.91 11.28
N ARG A 108 13.70 -10.85 10.69
CA ARG A 108 13.33 -10.40 9.34
C ARG A 108 13.72 -11.43 8.28
N VAL A 109 14.94 -11.96 8.35
CA VAL A 109 15.39 -13.07 7.47
C VAL A 109 14.47 -14.27 7.65
N GLU A 110 14.06 -14.54 8.89
CA GLU A 110 13.19 -15.68 9.18
C GLU A 110 11.80 -15.52 8.56
N VAL A 111 11.20 -14.34 8.70
CA VAL A 111 9.93 -13.99 8.04
C VAL A 111 10.03 -14.13 6.52
N GLN A 112 11.12 -13.64 5.93
CA GLN A 112 11.33 -13.71 4.47
C GLN A 112 11.42 -15.15 3.97
N ARG A 113 12.15 -16.02 4.67
CA ARG A 113 12.24 -17.44 4.29
C ARG A 113 10.91 -18.17 4.47
N VAL A 114 10.11 -17.84 5.49
CA VAL A 114 8.76 -18.40 5.63
C VAL A 114 7.83 -17.97 4.50
N LEU A 115 7.82 -16.68 4.16
CA LEU A 115 7.02 -16.18 3.03
C LEU A 115 7.49 -16.78 1.69
N GLY A 116 8.78 -17.07 1.56
CA GLY A 116 9.39 -17.65 0.36
C GLY A 116 9.40 -19.18 0.29
N SER A 117 8.85 -19.87 1.29
CA SER A 117 8.87 -21.34 1.39
C SER A 117 8.07 -22.00 0.26
N ARG A 118 8.35 -23.27 -0.03
CA ARG A 118 7.68 -23.98 -1.13
C ARG A 118 6.18 -24.11 -0.90
N GLU A 119 5.77 -24.34 0.34
CA GLU A 119 4.39 -24.50 0.78
C GLU A 119 3.61 -23.19 0.78
N ALA A 120 4.31 -22.05 0.84
CA ALA A 120 3.73 -20.71 0.78
C ALA A 120 3.57 -20.19 -0.66
N ARG A 121 4.19 -20.83 -1.65
CA ARG A 121 4.18 -20.35 -3.04
C ARG A 121 2.87 -20.69 -3.75
N VAL A 122 2.34 -19.68 -4.43
CA VAL A 122 1.22 -19.79 -5.36
C VAL A 122 1.68 -19.16 -6.66
N SER A 123 1.53 -19.88 -7.78
CA SER A 123 2.09 -19.46 -9.08
C SER A 123 1.48 -18.17 -9.62
N THR A 124 0.23 -17.92 -9.31
CA THR A 124 -0.53 -16.72 -9.72
C THR A 124 -0.30 -15.53 -8.79
N CYS A 125 0.31 -15.74 -7.62
CA CYS A 125 0.58 -14.71 -6.63
C CYS A 125 1.79 -13.85 -7.03
N LEU A 126 1.55 -12.59 -7.36
CA LEU A 126 2.54 -11.58 -7.69
C LEU A 126 3.39 -11.19 -6.46
N CYS A 127 2.75 -11.08 -5.29
CA CYS A 127 3.44 -10.80 -4.04
C CYS A 127 2.73 -11.35 -2.81
N SER A 128 3.52 -11.69 -1.79
CA SER A 128 3.08 -11.99 -0.43
C SER A 128 3.78 -11.06 0.55
N ALA A 129 2.98 -10.27 1.28
CA ALA A 129 3.44 -9.30 2.25
C ALA A 129 2.88 -9.63 3.64
N LEU A 130 3.76 -9.78 4.62
CA LEU A 130 3.38 -9.84 6.02
C LEU A 130 3.39 -8.41 6.57
N CYS A 131 2.25 -7.97 7.11
CA CYS A 131 2.02 -6.57 7.43
C CYS A 131 1.54 -6.43 8.88
N CYS A 132 1.81 -5.27 9.47
CA CYS A 132 1.18 -4.81 10.70
C CYS A 132 0.76 -3.34 10.52
N ARG A 133 -0.52 -3.04 10.71
CA ARG A 133 -1.09 -1.72 10.35
C ARG A 133 -0.68 -1.37 8.91
N ARG A 134 0.06 -0.27 8.69
CA ARG A 134 0.57 0.15 7.37
C ARG A 134 2.02 -0.27 7.10
N SER A 135 2.66 -0.97 8.04
CA SER A 135 4.08 -1.28 7.97
C SER A 135 4.33 -2.72 7.54
N LEU A 136 5.31 -2.93 6.66
CA LEU A 136 5.77 -4.25 6.27
C LEU A 136 6.64 -4.87 7.38
N LEU A 137 6.37 -6.14 7.65
CA LEU A 137 7.23 -7.04 8.42
C LEU A 137 8.13 -7.85 7.47
N GLY A 138 7.58 -8.27 6.33
CA GLY A 138 8.30 -8.95 5.26
C GLY A 138 7.53 -8.91 3.95
N LEU A 139 8.23 -9.08 2.84
CA LEU A 139 7.69 -8.98 1.50
C LEU A 139 8.49 -9.89 0.55
N VAL A 140 7.78 -10.82 -0.07
CA VAL A 140 8.28 -11.65 -1.18
C VAL A 140 7.47 -11.30 -2.42
N GLN A 141 8.17 -11.11 -3.54
CA GLN A 141 7.54 -10.88 -4.85
C GLN A 141 8.08 -11.87 -5.87
N MET A 142 7.34 -12.05 -6.97
CA MET A 142 7.86 -12.73 -8.14
C MET A 142 9.13 -12.02 -8.64
N LYS A 143 10.09 -12.82 -9.12
CA LYS A 143 11.40 -12.31 -9.57
C LYS A 143 11.37 -11.71 -10.97
N ARG A 144 10.39 -12.08 -11.80
CA ARG A 144 10.31 -11.58 -13.18
C ARG A 144 10.01 -10.09 -13.17
N ALA A 145 10.71 -9.32 -13.99
CA ALA A 145 10.63 -7.87 -13.97
C ALA A 145 9.23 -7.35 -14.36
N ASP A 146 8.55 -8.05 -15.26
CA ASP A 146 7.20 -7.77 -15.74
C ASP A 146 6.11 -8.05 -14.70
N THR A 147 6.37 -8.91 -13.71
CA THR A 147 5.41 -9.26 -12.65
C THR A 147 5.72 -8.61 -11.30
N ARG A 148 6.81 -7.85 -11.20
CA ARG A 148 7.26 -7.20 -9.97
C ARG A 148 6.49 -5.91 -9.72
N LEU A 149 5.86 -5.81 -8.56
CA LEU A 149 5.02 -4.67 -8.19
C LEU A 149 5.86 -3.45 -7.76
N TRP A 150 5.34 -2.26 -8.05
CA TRP A 150 5.91 -0.98 -7.62
C TRP A 150 5.60 -0.70 -6.15
N ALA A 151 6.47 0.07 -5.49
CA ALA A 151 6.27 0.44 -4.09
C ALA A 151 5.00 1.29 -3.92
N SER A 152 4.77 2.26 -4.82
CA SER A 152 3.53 3.03 -4.87
C SER A 152 2.28 2.14 -4.96
N ASP A 153 2.26 1.12 -5.82
CA ASP A 153 1.09 0.21 -5.96
C ASP A 153 0.84 -0.60 -4.67
N LEU A 154 1.90 -1.05 -4.02
CA LEU A 154 1.79 -1.73 -2.72
C LEU A 154 1.31 -0.78 -1.61
N ASN A 155 1.73 0.49 -1.62
CA ASN A 155 1.22 1.50 -0.70
C ASN A 155 -0.28 1.73 -0.89
N LEU A 156 -0.77 1.76 -2.14
CA LEU A 156 -2.21 1.89 -2.43
C LEU A 156 -2.98 0.68 -1.89
N ALA A 157 -2.46 -0.54 -2.08
CA ALA A 157 -3.06 -1.75 -1.54
C ALA A 157 -3.12 -1.74 0.00
N LEU A 158 -2.01 -1.40 0.66
CA LEU A 158 -1.96 -1.28 2.13
C LEU A 158 -2.91 -0.19 2.62
N ASN A 159 -2.92 0.97 1.95
CA ASN A 159 -3.81 2.07 2.29
C ASN A 159 -5.27 1.65 2.19
N PHE A 160 -5.66 0.99 1.10
CA PHE A 160 -7.01 0.50 0.90
C PHE A 160 -7.43 -0.45 2.02
N VAL A 161 -6.60 -1.47 2.32
CA VAL A 161 -6.90 -2.48 3.35
C VAL A 161 -7.07 -1.86 4.74
N VAL A 162 -6.13 -0.99 5.14
CA VAL A 162 -6.16 -0.36 6.47
C VAL A 162 -7.34 0.62 6.59
N SER A 163 -7.61 1.41 5.55
CA SER A 163 -8.64 2.45 5.58
C SER A 163 -10.05 1.86 5.60
N GLN A 164 -10.25 0.75 4.92
CA GLN A 164 -11.53 0.03 4.91
C GLN A 164 -11.73 -0.84 6.16
N LYS A 165 -10.75 -0.91 7.07
CA LYS A 165 -10.75 -1.82 8.22
C LYS A 165 -11.03 -3.27 7.81
N ILE A 166 -10.54 -3.66 6.63
CA ILE A 166 -10.73 -5.00 6.10
C ILE A 166 -10.00 -6.00 7.00
N GLY A 167 -10.68 -7.09 7.36
CA GLY A 167 -10.13 -8.13 8.23
C GLY A 167 -10.26 -7.86 9.74
N VAL A 168 -10.78 -6.71 10.20
CA VAL A 168 -10.94 -6.42 11.65
C VAL A 168 -11.88 -7.42 12.35
N ARG A 169 -12.72 -8.17 11.61
CA ARG A 169 -13.62 -9.19 12.17
C ARG A 169 -13.05 -10.62 12.22
N GLY A 170 -11.77 -10.82 11.87
CA GLY A 170 -11.16 -12.14 11.85
C GLY A 170 -11.57 -13.02 10.66
N GLU A 171 -12.29 -12.44 9.69
CA GLU A 171 -12.66 -13.09 8.44
C GLU A 171 -11.55 -12.91 7.39
N GLU A 172 -11.33 -13.95 6.59
CA GLU A 172 -10.50 -13.86 5.39
C GLU A 172 -11.27 -13.01 4.37
N THR A 173 -10.61 -12.03 3.77
CA THR A 173 -11.24 -11.16 2.76
C THR A 173 -10.54 -11.31 1.43
N TRP A 174 -11.32 -11.32 0.37
CA TRP A 174 -10.83 -11.25 -0.99
C TRP A 174 -11.54 -10.10 -1.71
N THR A 175 -10.77 -9.13 -2.19
CA THR A 175 -11.29 -7.93 -2.85
C THR A 175 -10.52 -7.64 -4.15
N PRO A 176 -11.22 -7.23 -5.23
CA PRO A 176 -10.57 -6.75 -6.43
C PRO A 176 -9.96 -5.36 -6.17
N LEU A 177 -8.77 -5.12 -6.73
CA LEU A 177 -8.12 -3.81 -6.69
C LEU A 177 -7.33 -3.61 -7.98
N CYS A 178 -7.34 -2.41 -8.54
CA CYS A 178 -6.46 -2.06 -9.64
C CYS A 178 -5.11 -1.53 -9.11
N LEU A 179 -4.02 -1.85 -9.80
CA LEU A 179 -2.68 -1.36 -9.46
C LEU A 179 -2.20 -0.45 -10.60
N PRO A 180 -2.35 0.89 -10.48
CA PRO A 180 -2.21 1.80 -11.61
C PRO A 180 -0.87 1.74 -12.35
N ARG A 181 0.26 1.50 -11.66
CA ARG A 181 1.57 1.40 -12.32
C ARG A 181 1.87 0.02 -12.86
N PHE A 182 1.30 -1.03 -12.28
CA PHE A 182 1.39 -2.38 -12.80
C PHE A 182 0.50 -2.53 -14.04
N ARG A 183 -0.82 -2.34 -13.87
CA ARG A 183 -1.84 -2.38 -14.92
C ARG A 183 -3.08 -1.58 -14.49
N ALA A 184 -3.29 -0.42 -15.12
CA ALA A 184 -4.39 0.50 -14.79
C ALA A 184 -5.77 0.08 -15.36
N ASP A 185 -5.80 -0.89 -16.27
CA ASP A 185 -6.99 -1.32 -17.03
C ASP A 185 -7.75 -2.48 -16.38
N VAL A 186 -7.08 -3.24 -15.52
CA VAL A 186 -7.63 -4.46 -14.92
C VAL A 186 -7.46 -4.48 -13.42
N ASN A 187 -8.36 -5.21 -12.76
CA ASN A 187 -8.23 -5.51 -11.34
C ASN A 187 -7.36 -6.75 -11.14
N VAL A 188 -6.42 -6.65 -10.22
CA VAL A 188 -5.83 -7.80 -9.54
C VAL A 188 -6.69 -8.19 -8.35
N GLN A 189 -6.32 -9.28 -7.72
CA GLN A 189 -7.02 -9.90 -6.63
C GLN A 189 -6.21 -9.81 -5.35
N VAL A 190 -6.74 -9.09 -4.36
CA VAL A 190 -6.08 -8.86 -3.08
C VAL A 190 -6.72 -9.74 -2.01
N TYR A 191 -5.96 -10.72 -1.55
CA TYR A 191 -6.32 -11.62 -0.45
C TYR A 191 -5.74 -11.09 0.86
N ILE A 192 -6.57 -11.05 1.89
CA ILE A 192 -6.22 -10.54 3.23
C ILE A 192 -6.60 -11.60 4.26
N GLY A 193 -5.60 -12.05 5.03
CA GLY A 193 -5.77 -13.05 6.08
C GLY A 193 -5.16 -12.60 7.39
N ILE A 194 -5.99 -12.40 8.42
CA ILE A 194 -5.50 -12.04 9.75
C ILE A 194 -4.73 -13.21 10.38
N LEU A 195 -3.54 -12.93 10.92
CA LEU A 195 -2.71 -13.92 11.61
C LEU A 195 -2.71 -13.71 13.14
N ASP A 196 -2.74 -12.46 13.58
CA ASP A 196 -2.91 -12.04 14.99
C ASP A 196 -3.76 -10.76 15.04
N ALA A 197 -5.01 -10.86 15.49
CA ALA A 197 -5.93 -9.73 15.58
C ALA A 197 -5.52 -8.71 16.65
N LYS A 198 -4.90 -9.15 17.77
CA LYS A 198 -4.52 -8.26 18.87
C LYS A 198 -3.36 -7.35 18.47
N ALA A 199 -2.39 -7.91 17.74
CA ALA A 199 -1.25 -7.16 17.22
C ALA A 199 -1.52 -6.53 15.84
N ASN A 200 -2.72 -6.73 15.27
CA ASN A 200 -3.08 -6.33 13.91
C ASN A 200 -2.05 -6.81 12.86
N ILE A 201 -1.62 -8.07 12.98
CA ILE A 201 -0.73 -8.72 12.03
C ILE A 201 -1.57 -9.50 11.03
N TYR A 202 -1.35 -9.24 9.74
CA TYR A 202 -2.08 -9.85 8.65
C TYR A 202 -1.18 -10.16 7.47
N LEU A 203 -1.62 -11.12 6.66
CA LEU A 203 -1.01 -11.48 5.40
C LEU A 203 -1.82 -10.81 4.28
N LEU A 204 -1.12 -10.05 3.42
CA LEU A 204 -1.64 -9.48 2.19
C LEU A 204 -0.99 -10.23 1.02
N MET A 205 -1.79 -10.84 0.17
CA MET A 205 -1.32 -11.49 -1.06
C MET A 205 -2.03 -10.89 -2.25
N ILE A 206 -1.29 -10.65 -3.33
CA ILE A 206 -1.83 -10.08 -4.57
C ILE A 206 -1.65 -11.09 -5.68
N SER A 207 -2.75 -11.50 -6.31
CA SER A 207 -2.77 -12.41 -7.46
C SER A 207 -3.32 -11.71 -8.69
N HIS A 208 -2.84 -12.06 -9.87
CA HIS A 208 -3.44 -11.62 -11.14
C HIS A 208 -4.59 -12.53 -11.59
N ASP A 209 -4.76 -13.69 -10.96
CA ASP A 209 -5.85 -14.64 -11.24
C ASP A 209 -6.98 -14.49 -10.20
N ASN A 210 -8.22 -14.58 -10.68
CA ASN A 210 -9.45 -14.48 -9.90
C ASN A 210 -10.29 -15.77 -9.88
N SER A 211 -9.71 -16.89 -10.34
CA SER A 211 -10.36 -18.19 -10.25
C SER A 211 -10.60 -18.65 -8.80
N PRO A 212 -11.69 -19.38 -8.51
CA PRO A 212 -11.91 -19.99 -7.19
C PRO A 212 -10.74 -20.89 -6.75
N ASP A 213 -10.09 -21.58 -7.68
CA ASP A 213 -8.92 -22.42 -7.38
C ASP A 213 -7.75 -21.61 -6.81
N THR A 214 -7.50 -20.42 -7.36
CA THR A 214 -6.49 -19.50 -6.81
C THR A 214 -6.86 -19.05 -5.39
N PHE A 215 -8.15 -18.88 -5.05
CA PHE A 215 -8.55 -18.59 -3.67
C PHE A 215 -8.09 -19.66 -2.70
N ASP A 216 -8.37 -20.92 -3.05
CA ASP A 216 -8.10 -22.06 -2.19
C ASP A 216 -6.60 -22.27 -2.04
N GLN A 217 -5.83 -22.02 -3.10
CA GLN A 217 -4.37 -22.01 -3.06
C GLN A 217 -3.82 -20.90 -2.14
N LEU A 218 -4.35 -19.67 -2.25
CA LEU A 218 -3.97 -18.56 -1.38
C LEU A 218 -4.34 -18.86 0.08
N ARG A 219 -5.52 -19.42 0.32
CA ARG A 219 -5.96 -19.85 1.66
C ARG A 219 -5.05 -20.94 2.25
N ALA A 220 -4.65 -21.91 1.44
CA ALA A 220 -3.70 -22.95 1.83
C ALA A 220 -2.32 -22.36 2.16
N SER A 221 -1.81 -21.45 1.32
CA SER A 221 -0.57 -20.71 1.55
C SER A 221 -0.61 -19.92 2.85
N ARG A 222 -1.70 -19.18 3.12
CA ARG A 222 -1.90 -18.48 4.40
C ARG A 222 -1.81 -19.42 5.59
N ARG A 223 -2.46 -20.59 5.53
CA ARG A 223 -2.40 -21.60 6.61
C ARG A 223 -0.98 -22.13 6.80
N ALA A 224 -0.26 -22.41 5.71
CA ALA A 224 1.14 -22.85 5.77
C ALA A 224 2.03 -21.81 6.45
N ILE A 225 1.92 -20.54 6.04
CA ILE A 225 2.63 -19.40 6.64
C ILE A 225 2.27 -19.25 8.12
N GLN A 226 0.98 -19.26 8.47
CA GLN A 226 0.54 -19.12 9.85
C GLN A 226 1.09 -20.24 10.74
N ASN A 227 1.08 -21.49 10.25
CA ASN A 227 1.60 -22.62 10.99
C ASN A 227 3.12 -22.53 11.18
N ALA A 228 3.87 -22.12 10.15
CA ALA A 228 5.31 -21.89 10.26
C ALA A 228 5.62 -20.77 11.28
N LEU A 229 4.93 -19.63 11.20
CA LEU A 229 5.11 -18.52 12.15
C LEU A 229 4.74 -18.89 13.60
N ARG A 230 3.85 -19.86 13.81
CA ARG A 230 3.49 -20.37 15.14
C ARG A 230 4.51 -21.34 15.71
N ARG A 231 5.02 -22.28 14.90
CA ARG A 231 5.95 -23.33 15.34
C ARG A 231 7.20 -22.74 15.98
N ASP A 232 7.75 -21.68 15.41
CA ASP A 232 9.01 -21.10 15.87
C ASP A 232 8.81 -19.93 16.85
N ASN A 233 7.63 -19.83 17.48
CA ASN A 233 7.22 -18.71 18.33
C ASN A 233 7.37 -17.32 17.68
N MET A 234 7.53 -17.24 16.35
CA MET A 234 7.75 -16.01 15.62
C MET A 234 6.58 -15.04 15.74
N LEU A 235 5.33 -15.51 15.69
CA LEU A 235 4.18 -14.62 15.89
C LEU A 235 4.27 -13.87 17.23
N ARG A 236 4.70 -14.55 18.31
CA ARG A 236 4.88 -13.89 19.60
C ARG A 236 6.02 -12.87 19.58
N GLN A 237 7.12 -13.15 18.89
CA GLN A 237 8.24 -12.21 18.73
C GLN A 237 7.84 -10.99 17.89
N LEU A 238 7.06 -11.20 16.82
CA LEU A 238 6.52 -10.12 15.98
C LEU A 238 5.54 -9.26 16.78
N SER A 239 4.59 -9.86 17.51
CA SER A 239 3.64 -9.12 18.34
C SER A 239 4.35 -8.31 19.43
N ARG A 240 5.41 -8.85 20.05
CA ARG A 240 6.28 -8.09 20.96
C ARG A 240 6.96 -6.91 20.24
N SER A 241 7.53 -7.14 19.07
CA SER A 241 8.19 -6.10 18.27
C SER A 241 7.23 -4.97 17.88
N VAL A 242 5.96 -5.31 17.59
CA VAL A 242 4.89 -4.35 17.31
C VAL A 242 4.56 -3.50 18.54
N SER A 243 4.46 -4.11 19.73
CA SER A 243 4.19 -3.37 20.97
C SER A 243 5.35 -2.47 21.40
N HIS A 244 6.59 -2.86 21.13
CA HIS A 244 7.78 -2.09 21.49
C HIS A 244 8.16 -1.05 20.43
N ASN A 245 7.71 -1.18 19.18
CA ASN A 245 7.85 -0.14 18.15
C ASN A 245 6.84 0.99 18.37
N THR A 246 7.04 1.80 19.40
CA THR A 246 6.69 3.21 19.32
C THR A 246 7.85 3.93 18.64
N GLN A 247 7.60 5.05 17.93
CA GLN A 247 8.64 5.82 17.22
C GLN A 247 9.89 6.10 18.09
N ALA A 248 9.72 6.16 19.42
CA ALA A 248 10.78 6.40 20.40
C ALA A 248 11.68 5.19 20.74
N THR A 249 11.25 3.93 20.54
CA THR A 249 12.01 2.74 21.00
C THR A 249 12.80 2.05 19.88
N ALA A 250 12.34 2.12 18.63
CA ALA A 250 13.13 1.71 17.47
C ALA A 250 14.43 2.54 17.38
N TYR A 251 14.31 3.82 17.73
CA TYR A 251 15.38 4.81 17.86
C TYR A 251 16.56 4.33 18.73
N TYR A 252 16.32 3.79 19.93
CA TYR A 252 17.40 3.43 20.87
C TYR A 252 18.10 2.09 20.60
N SER A 253 17.41 1.14 19.97
CA SER A 253 17.92 -0.24 19.85
C SER A 253 18.79 -0.51 18.63
N TYR A 254 18.53 0.17 17.50
CA TYR A 254 19.24 -0.09 16.24
C TYR A 254 20.41 0.87 16.02
N CYS A 255 20.34 2.08 16.57
CA CYS A 255 21.32 3.13 16.33
C CYS A 255 21.75 3.76 17.65
N LYS A 256 22.88 3.31 18.20
CA LYS A 256 23.50 4.00 19.36
C LYS A 256 24.04 5.38 19.00
N GLU A 257 24.20 5.69 17.70
CA GLU A 257 24.89 6.89 17.21
C GLU A 257 24.16 7.63 16.06
N SER A 258 22.99 7.16 15.60
CA SER A 258 22.28 7.83 14.48
C SER A 258 20.78 7.99 14.71
N SER A 259 20.23 9.07 14.17
CA SER A 259 18.84 9.54 14.36
C SER A 259 17.83 8.88 13.40
N ALA A 260 17.99 7.61 13.06
CA ALA A 260 17.12 6.94 12.09
C ALA A 260 15.73 6.66 12.69
N LEU A 261 14.72 7.44 12.27
CA LEU A 261 13.35 7.36 12.78
C LEU A 261 12.38 6.61 11.85
N HIS A 262 12.73 6.45 10.57
CA HIS A 262 11.86 5.84 9.56
C HIS A 262 12.58 4.73 8.81
N PHE A 263 11.94 3.57 8.71
CA PHE A 263 12.45 2.40 8.00
C PHE A 263 11.59 2.14 6.77
N PHE A 264 12.21 2.10 5.60
CA PHE A 264 11.49 1.97 4.34
C PHE A 264 12.01 0.80 3.51
N TYR A 265 11.09 0.09 2.87
CA TYR A 265 11.41 -0.82 1.79
C TYR A 265 11.41 -0.02 0.49
N LYS A 266 12.57 0.11 -0.13
CA LYS A 266 12.71 0.67 -1.46
C LYS A 266 13.13 -0.43 -2.42
N ARG A 267 12.42 -0.55 -3.53
CA ARG A 267 12.88 -1.37 -4.65
C ARG A 267 14.15 -0.71 -5.21
N HIS A 268 15.26 -1.44 -5.25
CA HIS A 268 16.37 -1.04 -6.11
C HIS A 268 15.86 -1.03 -7.55
N ALA A 269 15.84 0.15 -8.17
CA ALA A 269 15.74 0.24 -9.62
C ALA A 269 16.99 -0.47 -10.16
N VAL A 270 16.79 -1.57 -10.89
CA VAL A 270 17.82 -2.03 -11.80
C VAL A 270 17.90 -0.92 -12.83
N SER A 271 19.03 -0.21 -12.90
CA SER A 271 19.27 0.76 -13.96
C SER A 271 18.99 0.08 -15.31
N PRO A 272 18.34 0.77 -16.26
CA PRO A 272 18.09 0.22 -17.59
C PRO A 272 19.38 -0.26 -18.27
#